data_AF-A0A453JSI1-F1
#
_entry.id   AF-A0A453JSI1-F1
#
_cell.length_a   1.000
_cell.length_b   1.000
_cell.length_c   1.000
_cell.angle_alpha   90.00
_cell.angle_beta   90.00
_cell.angle_gamma   90.00
#
_symmetry.space_group_name_H-M   'P 1'
#
loop_
_entity.id
_entity.type
_entity.pdbx_description
1 polymer ?
#
loop_
_entity_poly.entity_id
_entity_poly.type
_entity_poly.pdbx_seq_one_letter_code
_entity_poly.pdbx_strand_id
1 'polypeptide(L)'
;YLAWRQVDCHINNQYNTCFWALVKSGKTEKEAHQALKGTSSKDKNKLLLQQFQVNYNDEPAMFRKGSTVYRDKVKTDDCGNPIKRTREAITVSNFDLIGPEFWENHQYILGEASDYLCLGGKEKYGYEYVKKFDNIHRLPYSNWTIVRISACQFDQFSLIHSFDKPNDETALRLMNACASLMMEQFPDIIFGYGFDNEYSFVFQEKTELYQRDERLIISSCSSCFTSFYMMKWKEYFPSKELVQPPHFQVEVSCYPEPRIVCDYLSRRQSECELFLPPKDHILN
;
A
#
# COMPACT_ATOMS: atom_id res chain seq x y z
N TYR A 1 -6.67 -0.41 -19.79
CA TYR A 1 -6.78 0.17 -18.43
C TYR A 1 -5.83 1.36 -18.21
N LEU A 2 -4.51 1.21 -18.38
CA LEU A 2 -3.53 2.29 -18.12
C LEU A 2 -3.77 3.56 -18.95
N ALA A 3 -4.06 3.42 -20.26
CA ALA A 3 -4.42 4.55 -21.12
C ALA A 3 -5.62 5.35 -20.57
N TRP A 4 -6.66 4.67 -20.07
CA TRP A 4 -7.81 5.32 -19.43
C TRP A 4 -7.41 6.07 -18.16
N ARG A 5 -6.56 5.48 -17.30
CA ARG A 5 -6.04 6.18 -16.11
C ARG A 5 -5.24 7.43 -16.47
N GLN A 6 -4.50 7.43 -17.58
CA GLN A 6 -3.79 8.61 -18.04
C GLN A 6 -4.75 9.69 -18.57
N VAL A 7 -5.83 9.31 -19.26
CA VAL A 7 -6.90 10.25 -19.65
C VAL A 7 -7.56 10.87 -18.42
N ASP A 8 -7.91 10.07 -17.41
CA ASP A 8 -8.47 10.57 -16.14
C ASP A 8 -7.49 11.52 -15.42
N CYS A 9 -6.20 11.17 -15.39
CA CYS A 9 -5.15 12.04 -14.86
C CYS A 9 -5.16 13.41 -15.56
N HIS A 10 -5.17 13.41 -16.90
CA HIS A 10 -5.24 14.63 -17.68
C HIS A 10 -6.49 15.47 -17.38
N ILE A 11 -7.67 14.85 -17.36
CA ILE A 11 -8.95 15.52 -17.12
C ILE A 11 -8.99 16.12 -15.71
N ASN A 12 -8.62 15.31 -14.71
CA ASN A 12 -8.64 15.74 -13.31
C ASN A 12 -7.62 16.86 -13.07
N ASN A 13 -6.42 16.75 -13.61
CA ASN A 13 -5.40 17.79 -13.47
C ASN A 13 -5.83 19.09 -14.14
N GLN A 14 -6.39 19.04 -15.36
CA GLN A 14 -6.89 20.23 -16.05
C GLN A 14 -8.02 20.92 -15.26
N TYR A 15 -8.96 20.13 -14.72
CA TYR A 15 -10.02 20.65 -13.86
C TYR A 15 -9.46 21.31 -12.60
N ASN A 16 -8.58 20.61 -11.88
CA ASN A 16 -7.98 21.10 -10.64
C ASN A 16 -7.13 22.36 -10.87
N THR A 17 -6.40 22.44 -11.99
CA THR A 17 -5.62 23.62 -12.36
C THR A 17 -6.53 24.84 -12.51
N CYS A 18 -7.65 24.70 -13.23
CA CYS A 18 -8.64 25.78 -13.35
C CYS A 18 -9.28 26.12 -12.00
N PHE A 19 -9.65 25.11 -11.23
CA PHE A 19 -10.32 25.27 -9.93
C PHE A 19 -9.46 26.09 -8.97
N TRP A 20 -8.20 25.68 -8.79
CA TRP A 20 -7.29 26.37 -7.90
C TRP A 20 -6.85 27.73 -8.43
N ALA A 21 -6.77 27.93 -9.74
CA ALA A 21 -6.55 29.27 -10.30
C ALA A 21 -7.69 30.24 -9.95
N LEU A 22 -8.95 29.79 -10.08
CA LEU A 22 -10.13 30.56 -9.70
C LEU A 22 -10.19 30.85 -8.19
N VAL A 23 -9.87 29.86 -7.35
CA VAL A 23 -9.84 30.06 -5.90
C VAL A 23 -8.74 31.06 -5.52
N LYS A 24 -7.55 30.94 -6.10
CA LYS A 24 -6.44 31.89 -5.90
C LYS A 24 -6.77 33.30 -6.42
N SER A 25 -7.68 33.44 -7.37
CA SER A 25 -8.16 34.73 -7.86
C SER A 25 -9.21 35.38 -6.96
N GLY A 26 -9.49 34.79 -5.79
CA GLY A 26 -10.42 35.33 -4.80
C GLY A 26 -11.84 34.76 -4.86
N LYS A 27 -12.12 33.75 -5.71
CA LYS A 27 -13.42 33.06 -5.69
C LYS A 27 -13.49 32.06 -4.54
N THR A 28 -14.69 31.85 -4.02
CA THR A 28 -14.96 30.73 -3.12
C THR A 28 -14.94 29.40 -3.88
N GLU A 29 -14.72 28.29 -3.16
CA GLU A 29 -14.74 26.94 -3.75
C GLU A 29 -16.07 26.64 -4.46
N LYS A 30 -17.20 27.09 -3.89
CA LYS A 30 -18.54 26.92 -4.48
C LYS A 30 -18.67 27.66 -5.81
N GLU A 31 -18.17 28.89 -5.88
CA GLU A 31 -18.17 29.69 -7.11
C GLU A 31 -17.23 29.11 -8.17
N ALA A 32 -16.08 28.59 -7.76
CA ALA A 32 -15.15 27.91 -8.67
C ALA A 32 -15.77 26.65 -9.28
N HIS A 33 -16.40 25.79 -8.46
CA HIS A 33 -17.13 24.62 -8.97
C HIS A 33 -18.26 25.01 -9.92
N GLN A 34 -19.04 26.04 -9.58
CA GLN A 34 -20.13 26.50 -10.43
C GLN A 34 -19.61 27.06 -11.77
N ALA A 35 -18.48 27.77 -11.76
CA ALA A 35 -17.86 28.30 -12.98
C ALA A 35 -17.30 27.20 -13.89
N LEU A 36 -16.86 26.07 -13.32
CA LEU A 36 -16.33 24.94 -14.09
C LEU A 36 -17.39 23.91 -14.50
N LYS A 37 -18.60 24.00 -13.94
CA LYS A 37 -19.68 23.05 -14.20
C LYS A 37 -20.07 23.08 -15.69
N GLY A 38 -20.06 21.91 -16.33
CA GLY A 38 -20.43 21.77 -17.74
C GLY A 38 -19.38 22.28 -18.75
N THR A 39 -18.20 22.72 -18.30
CA THR A 39 -17.14 23.20 -19.19
C THR A 39 -16.46 22.05 -19.94
N SER A 40 -16.17 22.25 -21.23
CA SER A 40 -15.34 21.33 -22.03
C SER A 40 -13.84 21.54 -21.74
N SER A 41 -12.97 20.66 -22.24
CA SER A 41 -11.52 20.87 -22.14
C SER A 41 -11.04 22.11 -22.90
N LYS A 42 -11.74 22.50 -23.98
CA LYS A 42 -11.43 23.74 -24.72
C LYS A 42 -11.76 24.98 -23.88
N ASP A 43 -12.91 24.96 -23.20
CA ASP A 43 -13.34 26.06 -22.33
C ASP A 43 -12.36 26.26 -21.16
N LYS A 44 -11.90 25.14 -20.57
CA LYS A 44 -10.88 25.14 -19.50
C LYS A 44 -9.55 25.75 -19.97
N ASN A 45 -9.03 25.31 -21.13
CA ASN A 45 -7.81 25.89 -21.69
C ASN A 45 -7.96 27.39 -21.98
N LYS A 46 -9.11 27.80 -22.52
CA LYS A 46 -9.41 29.21 -22.77
C LYS A 46 -9.46 30.01 -21.46
N LEU A 47 -10.09 29.49 -20.42
CA LEU A 47 -10.17 30.11 -19.10
C LEU A 47 -8.77 30.32 -18.52
N LEU A 48 -7.93 29.27 -18.53
CA LEU A 48 -6.54 29.35 -18.05
C LEU A 48 -5.73 30.39 -18.81
N LEU A 49 -5.79 30.36 -20.14
CA LEU A 49 -4.99 31.27 -20.96
C LEU A 49 -5.46 32.72 -20.85
N GLN A 50 -6.77 32.96 -20.89
CA GLN A 50 -7.32 34.33 -20.94
C GLN A 50 -7.33 35.02 -19.57
N GLN A 51 -7.66 34.30 -18.50
CA GLN A 51 -7.78 34.91 -17.16
C GLN A 51 -6.48 34.83 -16.37
N PHE A 52 -5.68 33.78 -16.59
CA PHE A 52 -4.50 33.49 -15.77
C PHE A 52 -3.19 33.47 -16.56
N GLN A 53 -3.24 33.66 -17.88
CA GLN A 53 -2.06 33.59 -18.77
C GLN A 53 -1.30 32.26 -18.63
N VAL A 54 -2.04 31.19 -18.26
CA VAL A 54 -1.50 29.83 -18.12
C VAL A 54 -1.86 29.02 -19.37
N ASN A 55 -0.85 28.51 -20.05
CA ASN A 55 -1.03 27.48 -21.07
C ASN A 55 -0.88 26.10 -20.43
N TYR A 56 -1.99 25.37 -20.32
CA TYR A 56 -2.00 24.04 -19.71
C TYR A 56 -1.00 23.06 -20.34
N ASN A 57 -0.70 23.18 -21.63
CA ASN A 57 0.25 22.28 -22.29
C ASN A 57 1.70 22.45 -21.82
N ASP A 58 2.01 23.57 -21.19
CA ASP A 58 3.34 23.88 -20.65
C ASP A 58 3.50 23.34 -19.22
N GLU A 59 2.42 22.83 -18.60
CA GLU A 59 2.50 22.14 -17.31
C GLU A 59 3.41 20.90 -17.40
N PRO A 60 4.19 20.60 -16.34
CA PRO A 60 5.02 19.42 -16.26
C PRO A 60 4.29 18.15 -16.68
N ALA A 61 4.96 17.32 -17.50
CA ALA A 61 4.38 16.09 -18.01
C ALA A 61 3.90 15.16 -16.88
N MET A 62 4.58 15.16 -15.73
CA MET A 62 4.17 14.40 -14.55
C MET A 62 2.77 14.72 -14.03
N PHE A 63 2.28 15.96 -14.20
CA PHE A 63 0.94 16.38 -13.79
C PHE A 63 -0.11 16.02 -14.85
N ARG A 64 0.27 16.06 -16.13
CA ARG A 64 -0.65 15.83 -17.25
C ARG A 64 -0.79 14.38 -17.67
N LYS A 65 0.28 13.60 -17.52
CA LYS A 65 0.43 12.23 -18.00
C LYS A 65 0.62 11.21 -16.86
N GLY A 66 0.86 11.67 -15.64
CA GLY A 66 1.22 10.82 -14.51
C GLY A 66 2.67 10.33 -14.59
N SER A 67 3.01 9.36 -13.75
CA SER A 67 4.34 8.75 -13.70
C SER A 67 4.27 7.26 -14.04
N THR A 68 5.23 6.78 -14.81
CA THR A 68 5.41 5.38 -15.16
C THR A 68 6.74 4.90 -14.59
N VAL A 69 6.70 3.78 -13.86
CA VAL A 69 7.88 3.12 -13.31
C VAL A 69 7.97 1.73 -13.93
N TYR A 70 9.08 1.41 -14.60
CA TYR A 70 9.27 0.15 -15.30
C TYR A 70 10.73 -0.29 -15.26
N ARG A 71 10.97 -1.58 -15.57
CA ARG A 71 12.32 -2.12 -15.74
C ARG A 71 12.74 -1.89 -17.18
N ASP A 72 13.65 -0.96 -17.40
CA ASP A 72 14.18 -0.64 -18.72
C ASP A 72 15.44 -1.45 -19.04
N LYS A 73 15.62 -1.83 -20.30
CA LYS A 73 16.80 -2.52 -20.81
C LYS A 73 17.88 -1.50 -21.14
N VAL A 74 18.73 -1.21 -20.16
CA VAL A 74 19.82 -0.26 -20.30
C VAL A 74 21.05 -0.94 -20.94
N LYS A 75 21.65 -0.24 -21.91
CA LYS A 75 22.86 -0.67 -22.64
C LYS A 75 24.12 0.09 -22.22
N THR A 76 24.02 0.94 -21.21
CA THR A 76 25.13 1.73 -20.63
C THR A 76 25.29 1.44 -19.14
N ASP A 77 26.51 1.58 -18.62
CA ASP A 77 26.79 1.60 -17.18
C ASP A 77 26.44 2.96 -16.56
N ASP A 78 26.59 3.06 -15.23
CA ASP A 78 26.29 4.28 -14.46
C ASP A 78 27.20 5.47 -14.84
N CYS A 79 28.28 5.24 -15.60
CA CYS A 79 29.23 6.22 -16.12
C CYS A 79 29.01 6.55 -17.61
N GLY A 80 27.99 5.96 -18.26
CA GLY A 80 27.67 6.17 -19.67
C GLY A 80 28.44 5.29 -20.66
N ASN A 81 29.25 4.32 -20.20
CA ASN A 81 29.97 3.42 -21.09
C ASN A 81 29.06 2.27 -21.54
N PRO A 82 29.19 1.79 -22.79
CA PRO A 82 28.38 0.67 -23.29
C PRO A 82 28.70 -0.64 -22.56
N ILE A 83 27.67 -1.34 -22.06
CA ILE A 83 27.78 -2.64 -21.40
C ILE A 83 27.46 -3.79 -22.36
N LYS A 84 28.24 -4.88 -22.29
CA LYS A 84 28.08 -6.08 -23.13
C LYS A 84 26.83 -6.90 -22.79
N ARG A 85 26.34 -6.82 -21.55
CA ARG A 85 25.17 -7.55 -21.08
C ARG A 85 24.10 -6.54 -20.68
N THR A 86 22.96 -6.59 -21.35
CA THR A 86 21.79 -5.76 -21.03
C THR A 86 21.40 -5.93 -19.57
N ARG A 87 21.29 -4.83 -18.83
CA ARG A 87 20.81 -4.80 -17.46
C ARG A 87 19.40 -4.22 -17.44
N GLU A 88 18.58 -4.72 -16.52
CA GLU A 88 17.31 -4.11 -16.19
C GLU A 88 17.50 -3.05 -15.11
N ALA A 89 17.26 -1.79 -15.43
CA ALA A 89 17.27 -0.68 -14.47
C ALA A 89 15.84 -0.22 -14.18
N ILE A 90 15.57 0.21 -12.95
CA ILE A 90 14.28 0.81 -12.61
C ILE A 90 14.29 2.25 -13.13
N THR A 91 13.43 2.54 -14.10
CA THR A 91 13.33 3.86 -14.76
C THR A 91 11.99 4.50 -14.40
N VAL A 92 12.03 5.82 -14.11
CA VAL A 92 10.84 6.65 -13.90
C VAL A 92 10.71 7.62 -15.07
N SER A 93 9.51 7.71 -15.65
CA SER A 93 9.24 8.55 -16.82
C SER A 93 7.81 9.10 -16.81
N ASN A 94 7.52 10.07 -17.68
CA ASN A 94 6.19 10.67 -17.85
C ASN A 94 5.73 10.59 -19.31
N PHE A 95 5.81 9.40 -19.90
CA PHE A 95 5.47 9.16 -21.30
C PHE A 95 3.97 9.15 -21.58
N ASP A 96 3.61 9.32 -22.85
CA ASP A 96 2.27 9.05 -23.35
C ASP A 96 2.08 7.53 -23.46
N LEU A 97 1.21 6.98 -22.61
CA LEU A 97 0.86 5.56 -22.59
C LEU A 97 -0.33 5.25 -23.51
N ILE A 98 -0.99 6.29 -24.03
CA ILE A 98 -2.12 6.18 -24.96
C ILE A 98 -1.57 6.02 -26.38
N GLY A 99 -0.51 6.77 -26.71
CA GLY A 99 0.20 6.64 -27.98
C GLY A 99 0.98 5.32 -28.12
N PRO A 100 1.23 4.86 -29.36
CA PRO A 100 1.92 3.60 -29.62
C PRO A 100 3.42 3.68 -29.33
N GLU A 101 4.03 4.87 -29.44
CA GLU A 101 5.48 5.10 -29.36
C GLU A 101 6.12 4.49 -28.10
N PHE A 102 5.47 4.63 -26.94
CA PHE A 102 5.99 4.03 -25.72
C PHE A 102 6.02 2.51 -25.83
N TRP A 103 4.93 1.89 -26.29
CA TRP A 103 4.80 0.43 -26.37
C TRP A 103 5.67 -0.17 -27.48
N GLU A 104 5.89 0.56 -28.57
CA GLU A 104 6.81 0.19 -29.66
C GLU A 104 8.26 0.13 -29.17
N ASN A 105 8.69 1.13 -28.38
CA ASN A 105 10.04 1.18 -27.82
C ASN A 105 10.24 0.20 -26.65
N HIS A 106 9.16 -0.25 -26.02
CA HIS A 106 9.19 -1.05 -24.79
C HIS A 106 8.38 -2.35 -24.89
N GLN A 107 8.38 -3.01 -26.06
CA GLN A 107 7.59 -4.23 -26.32
C GLN A 107 7.84 -5.35 -25.30
N TYR A 108 9.02 -5.37 -24.68
CA TYR A 108 9.41 -6.37 -23.69
C TYR A 108 8.69 -6.23 -22.33
N ILE A 109 7.98 -5.11 -22.06
CA ILE A 109 7.28 -4.91 -20.77
C ILE A 109 6.07 -5.86 -20.66
N LEU A 110 5.29 -6.01 -21.74
CA LEU A 110 4.10 -6.87 -21.78
C LEU A 110 4.24 -8.03 -22.80
N GLY A 111 5.41 -8.19 -23.42
CA GLY A 111 5.66 -9.22 -24.43
C GLY A 111 4.72 -9.07 -25.62
N GLU A 112 4.15 -10.19 -26.08
CA GLU A 112 3.21 -10.24 -27.22
C GLU A 112 1.97 -9.34 -27.04
N ALA A 113 1.59 -9.01 -25.79
CA ALA A 113 0.48 -8.11 -25.53
C ALA A 113 0.80 -6.63 -25.86
N SER A 114 2.07 -6.28 -26.03
CA SER A 114 2.47 -4.94 -26.47
C SER A 114 2.00 -4.66 -27.89
N ASP A 115 1.93 -5.67 -28.77
CA ASP A 115 1.49 -5.52 -30.16
C ASP A 115 0.03 -5.04 -30.26
N TYR A 116 -0.81 -5.49 -29.32
CA TYR A 116 -2.20 -5.01 -29.22
C TYR A 116 -2.29 -3.50 -28.92
N LEU A 117 -1.35 -3.00 -28.10
CA LEU A 117 -1.27 -1.58 -27.75
C LEU A 117 -0.64 -0.74 -28.87
N CYS A 118 0.37 -1.27 -29.57
CA CYS A 118 1.01 -0.65 -30.73
C CYS A 118 0.03 -0.45 -31.90
N LEU A 119 -0.90 -1.38 -32.12
CA LEU A 119 -1.91 -1.30 -33.18
C LEU A 119 -3.06 -0.32 -32.87
N GLY A 120 -2.95 0.44 -31.78
CA GLY A 120 -3.91 1.49 -31.41
C GLY A 120 -5.24 0.94 -30.89
N GLY A 121 -5.26 -0.26 -30.31
CA GLY A 121 -6.40 -0.82 -29.56
C GLY A 121 -7.75 -0.53 -30.20
N LYS A 122 -7.99 -1.01 -31.43
CA LYS A 122 -9.20 -0.66 -32.21
C LYS A 122 -10.52 -1.22 -31.67
N GLU A 123 -10.52 -1.98 -30.58
CA GLU A 123 -11.76 -2.47 -29.99
C GLU A 123 -12.18 -1.63 -28.77
N LYS A 124 -13.35 -1.01 -28.95
CA LYS A 124 -14.03 -0.13 -28.01
C LYS A 124 -14.69 -0.92 -26.88
N TYR A 125 -14.00 -1.91 -26.29
CA TYR A 125 -14.52 -2.59 -25.12
C TYR A 125 -14.51 -1.59 -23.96
N GLY A 126 -15.71 -1.21 -23.52
CA GLY A 126 -15.89 -0.37 -22.34
C GLY A 126 -15.16 -0.98 -21.16
N TYR A 127 -14.30 -0.21 -20.51
CA TYR A 127 -13.41 -0.63 -19.41
C TYR A 127 -14.14 -1.16 -18.15
N GLU A 128 -15.47 -1.10 -18.15
CA GLU A 128 -16.34 -1.64 -17.10
C GLU A 128 -16.14 -3.14 -16.85
N TYR A 129 -15.70 -3.90 -17.86
CA TYR A 129 -15.46 -5.33 -17.69
C TYR A 129 -14.34 -5.65 -16.69
N VAL A 130 -13.39 -4.72 -16.48
CA VAL A 130 -12.29 -4.92 -15.51
C VAL A 130 -12.81 -4.99 -14.08
N LYS A 131 -13.90 -4.26 -13.77
CA LYS A 131 -14.56 -4.32 -12.45
C LYS A 131 -15.17 -5.69 -12.15
N LYS A 132 -15.37 -6.54 -13.17
CA LYS A 132 -15.92 -7.89 -12.98
C LYS A 132 -14.91 -8.88 -12.40
N PHE A 133 -13.62 -8.52 -12.34
CA PHE A 133 -12.58 -9.33 -11.72
C PHE A 133 -12.39 -9.02 -10.22
N ASP A 134 -13.13 -8.06 -9.67
CA ASP A 134 -13.09 -7.75 -8.23
C ASP A 134 -13.85 -8.83 -7.44
N ASN A 135 -13.17 -9.95 -7.15
CA ASN A 135 -13.69 -10.99 -6.26
C ASN A 135 -13.58 -10.52 -4.80
N ILE A 136 -14.71 -10.08 -4.23
CA ILE A 136 -14.80 -9.64 -2.84
C ILE A 136 -15.08 -10.87 -1.95
N HIS A 137 -14.09 -11.28 -1.15
CA HIS A 137 -14.29 -12.30 -0.13
C HIS A 137 -14.71 -11.64 1.19
N ARG A 138 -15.92 -11.96 1.66
CA ARG A 138 -16.46 -11.44 2.93
C ARG A 138 -16.46 -12.55 3.97
N LEU A 139 -15.94 -12.25 5.15
CA LEU A 139 -15.93 -13.17 6.28
C LEU A 139 -17.36 -13.43 6.77
N PRO A 140 -17.67 -14.65 7.25
CA PRO A 140 -19.01 -14.97 7.76
C PRO A 140 -19.39 -14.05 8.93
N TYR A 141 -20.68 -13.67 8.99
CA TYR A 141 -21.23 -12.87 10.09
C TYR A 141 -21.31 -13.67 11.39
N SER A 142 -21.47 -12.97 12.52
CA SER A 142 -21.62 -13.57 13.87
C SER A 142 -20.53 -14.59 14.20
N ASN A 143 -19.29 -14.24 13.89
CA ASN A 143 -18.10 -15.02 14.20
C ASN A 143 -17.07 -14.10 14.85
N TRP A 144 -16.38 -14.63 15.85
CA TRP A 144 -15.19 -14.01 16.42
C TRP A 144 -14.09 -14.01 15.37
N THR A 145 -13.58 -12.83 15.05
CA THR A 145 -12.51 -12.68 14.06
C THR A 145 -11.19 -12.51 14.78
N ILE A 146 -10.26 -13.42 14.55
CA ILE A 146 -8.88 -13.31 15.03
C ILE A 146 -8.00 -12.88 13.86
N VAL A 147 -7.26 -11.81 14.06
CA VAL A 147 -6.23 -11.31 13.13
C VAL A 147 -4.88 -11.59 13.75
N ARG A 148 -4.10 -12.49 13.16
CA ARG A 148 -2.73 -12.77 13.57
C ARG A 148 -1.77 -12.02 12.67
N ILE A 149 -0.83 -11.32 13.27
CA ILE A 149 0.23 -10.55 12.62
C ILE A 149 1.57 -11.16 13.04
N SER A 150 2.40 -11.60 12.09
CA SER A 150 3.72 -12.18 12.38
C SER A 150 4.81 -11.53 11.53
N ALA A 151 5.97 -11.28 12.12
CA ALA A 151 7.10 -10.72 11.40
C ALA A 151 7.73 -11.76 10.47
N CYS A 152 7.79 -11.45 9.18
CA CYS A 152 8.44 -12.29 8.18
C CYS A 152 9.95 -12.13 8.26
N GLN A 153 10.67 -13.24 8.04
CA GLN A 153 12.15 -13.26 8.01
C GLN A 153 12.76 -12.62 9.27
N PHE A 154 12.11 -12.83 10.43
CA PHE A 154 12.49 -12.15 11.67
C PHE A 154 13.91 -12.49 12.12
N ASP A 155 14.41 -13.71 11.86
CA ASP A 155 15.80 -14.07 12.14
C ASP A 155 16.80 -13.15 11.43
N GLN A 156 16.57 -12.88 10.15
CA GLN A 156 17.41 -11.99 9.36
C GLN A 156 17.25 -10.54 9.85
N PHE A 157 16.02 -10.10 10.13
CA PHE A 157 15.76 -8.77 10.66
C PHE A 157 16.44 -8.54 12.02
N SER A 158 16.33 -9.51 12.91
CA SER A 158 16.94 -9.55 14.24
C SER A 158 18.47 -9.53 14.16
N LEU A 159 19.07 -10.28 13.22
CA LEU A 159 20.51 -10.28 12.99
C LEU A 159 21.00 -8.91 12.50
N ILE A 160 20.34 -8.33 11.48
CA ILE A 160 20.71 -7.03 10.90
C ILE A 160 20.68 -5.92 11.96
N HIS A 161 19.69 -5.95 12.85
CA HIS A 161 19.53 -4.94 13.90
C HIS A 161 20.17 -5.33 15.24
N SER A 162 20.93 -6.44 15.26
CA SER A 162 21.65 -6.94 16.45
C SER A 162 20.77 -6.99 17.69
N PHE A 163 19.65 -7.70 17.60
CA PHE A 163 18.76 -7.93 18.74
C PHE A 163 19.38 -8.93 19.71
N ASP A 164 19.13 -8.74 20.99
CA ASP A 164 19.62 -9.62 22.04
C ASP A 164 19.00 -11.03 21.92
N LYS A 165 19.77 -12.05 22.34
CA LYS A 165 19.36 -13.46 22.32
C LYS A 165 19.43 -14.04 23.74
N PRO A 166 18.48 -14.91 24.14
CA PRO A 166 17.39 -15.45 23.32
C PRO A 166 16.24 -14.47 23.07
N ASN A 167 16.10 -13.42 23.91
CA ASN A 167 15.02 -12.44 23.82
C ASN A 167 15.58 -11.02 23.89
N ASP A 168 15.01 -10.11 23.10
CA ASP A 168 15.29 -8.68 23.15
C ASP A 168 14.08 -7.96 23.77
N GLU A 169 14.23 -7.50 25.00
CA GLU A 169 13.14 -6.85 25.75
C GLU A 169 12.67 -5.57 25.04
N THR A 170 13.59 -4.80 24.47
CA THR A 170 13.28 -3.56 23.77
C THR A 170 12.45 -3.81 22.51
N ALA A 171 12.79 -4.85 21.75
CA ALA A 171 12.01 -5.29 20.59
C ALA A 171 10.59 -5.72 20.98
N LEU A 172 10.45 -6.48 22.07
CA LEU A 172 9.14 -6.89 22.59
C LEU A 172 8.31 -5.71 23.09
N ARG A 173 8.93 -4.75 23.79
CA ARG A 173 8.25 -3.51 24.21
C ARG A 173 7.79 -2.68 23.02
N LEU A 174 8.56 -2.64 21.93
CA LEU A 174 8.14 -2.02 20.67
C LEU A 174 6.93 -2.74 20.06
N MET A 175 6.93 -4.07 19.99
CA MET A 175 5.78 -4.86 19.52
C MET A 175 4.52 -4.58 20.37
N ASN A 176 4.66 -4.51 21.69
CA ASN A 176 3.55 -4.20 22.60
C ASN A 176 2.99 -2.80 22.37
N ALA A 177 3.85 -1.80 22.16
CA ALA A 177 3.42 -0.44 21.85
C ALA A 177 2.67 -0.35 20.51
N CYS A 178 3.12 -1.11 19.50
CA CYS A 178 2.40 -1.24 18.24
C CYS A 178 1.02 -1.87 18.45
N ALA A 179 0.92 -2.90 19.28
CA ALA A 179 -0.34 -3.54 19.60
C ALA A 179 -1.30 -2.62 20.36
N SER A 180 -0.81 -1.79 21.29
CA SER A 180 -1.62 -0.76 21.95
C SER A 180 -2.19 0.23 20.92
N LEU A 181 -1.37 0.72 20.00
CA LEU A 181 -1.81 1.62 18.92
C LEU A 181 -2.81 0.95 17.97
N MET A 182 -2.68 -0.35 17.71
CA MET A 182 -3.69 -1.10 16.96
C MET A 182 -5.04 -1.11 17.66
N MET A 183 -5.07 -1.33 18.99
CA MET A 183 -6.33 -1.32 19.75
C MET A 183 -6.97 0.09 19.79
N GLU A 184 -6.16 1.15 19.81
CA GLU A 184 -6.66 2.53 19.66
C GLU A 184 -7.21 2.81 18.25
N GLN A 185 -6.50 2.36 17.21
CA GLN A 185 -6.86 2.57 15.81
C GLN A 185 -8.09 1.74 15.37
N PHE A 186 -8.28 0.57 15.97
CA PHE A 186 -9.37 -0.35 15.70
C PHE A 186 -10.12 -0.66 16.99
N PRO A 187 -11.10 0.17 17.39
CA PRO A 187 -11.83 0.02 18.66
C PRO A 187 -12.60 -1.32 18.79
N ASP A 188 -12.85 -1.99 17.67
CA ASP A 188 -13.47 -3.31 17.63
C ASP A 188 -12.54 -4.44 18.12
N ILE A 189 -11.24 -4.18 18.24
CA ILE A 189 -10.29 -5.09 18.87
C ILE A 189 -10.48 -5.04 20.38
N ILE A 190 -10.92 -6.15 20.96
CA ILE A 190 -11.21 -6.24 22.39
C ILE A 190 -10.09 -6.88 23.20
N PHE A 191 -9.18 -7.60 22.53
CA PHE A 191 -8.10 -8.30 23.18
C PHE A 191 -6.93 -8.50 22.22
N GLY A 192 -5.71 -8.48 22.77
CA GLY A 192 -4.49 -8.75 22.02
C GLY A 192 -3.53 -9.61 22.84
N TYR A 193 -2.94 -10.61 22.21
CA TYR A 193 -1.91 -11.48 22.80
C TYR A 193 -0.70 -11.55 21.87
N GLY A 194 0.49 -11.26 22.39
CA GLY A 194 1.74 -11.35 21.64
C GLY A 194 2.78 -12.19 22.36
N PHE A 195 3.59 -12.89 21.57
CA PHE A 195 4.81 -13.55 22.02
C PHE A 195 5.78 -13.64 20.85
N ASP A 196 7.08 -13.66 21.16
CA ASP A 196 8.16 -13.66 20.16
C ASP A 196 7.97 -12.56 19.10
N ASN A 197 7.74 -12.94 17.85
CA ASN A 197 7.63 -12.05 16.70
C ASN A 197 6.19 -11.92 16.16
N GLU A 198 5.19 -12.37 16.91
CA GLU A 198 3.78 -12.34 16.50
C GLU A 198 2.82 -11.73 17.53
N TYR A 199 1.67 -11.29 17.03
CA TYR A 199 0.56 -10.74 17.79
C TYR A 199 -0.78 -11.21 17.22
N SER A 200 -1.67 -11.71 18.07
CA SER A 200 -3.04 -12.08 17.74
C SER A 200 -4.02 -11.10 18.35
N PHE A 201 -4.86 -10.49 17.51
CA PHE A 201 -5.90 -9.56 17.90
C PHE A 201 -7.27 -10.21 17.75
N VAL A 202 -8.09 -10.15 18.80
CA VAL A 202 -9.46 -10.66 18.81
C VAL A 202 -10.41 -9.48 18.61
N PHE A 203 -11.15 -9.51 17.51
CA PHE A 203 -12.23 -8.57 17.25
C PHE A 203 -13.53 -9.04 17.88
N GLN A 204 -14.36 -8.09 18.30
CA GLN A 204 -15.71 -8.38 18.77
C GLN A 204 -16.52 -9.16 17.72
N GLU A 205 -17.33 -10.12 18.17
CA GLU A 205 -18.15 -11.00 17.32
C GLU A 205 -19.01 -10.24 16.29
N LYS A 206 -19.51 -9.06 16.68
CA LYS A 206 -20.41 -8.23 15.88
C LYS A 206 -19.69 -7.20 15.00
N THR A 207 -18.37 -7.29 14.84
CA THR A 207 -17.62 -6.31 14.05
C THR A 207 -18.12 -6.27 12.61
N GLU A 208 -18.38 -5.05 12.14
CA GLU A 208 -18.72 -4.74 10.75
C GLU A 208 -17.56 -4.02 10.03
N LEU A 209 -16.36 -4.03 10.62
CA LEU A 209 -15.18 -3.36 10.09
C LEU A 209 -14.98 -3.72 8.61
N TYR A 210 -14.95 -2.70 7.76
CA TYR A 210 -14.85 -2.82 6.30
C TYR A 210 -15.90 -3.76 5.66
N GLN A 211 -17.11 -3.84 6.22
CA GLN A 211 -18.15 -4.78 5.79
C GLN A 211 -17.66 -6.24 5.79
N ARG A 212 -16.69 -6.54 6.67
CA ARG A 212 -16.03 -7.83 6.80
C ARG A 212 -15.29 -8.28 5.53
N ASP A 213 -14.88 -7.35 4.65
CA ASP A 213 -13.99 -7.65 3.52
C ASP A 213 -12.61 -8.05 4.06
N GLU A 214 -12.27 -9.33 3.90
CA GLU A 214 -11.04 -9.91 4.44
C GLU A 214 -9.79 -9.17 3.94
N ARG A 215 -9.79 -8.74 2.67
CA ARG A 215 -8.64 -8.09 2.05
C ARG A 215 -8.38 -6.73 2.66
N LEU A 216 -9.44 -5.99 2.98
CA LEU A 216 -9.34 -4.68 3.63
C LEU A 216 -8.90 -4.83 5.08
N ILE A 217 -9.40 -5.84 5.80
CA ILE A 217 -8.95 -6.13 7.16
C ILE A 217 -7.46 -6.49 7.18
N ILE A 218 -7.03 -7.44 6.33
CA ILE A 218 -5.63 -7.87 6.22
C ILE A 218 -4.71 -6.69 5.89
N SER A 219 -5.01 -5.97 4.81
CA SER A 219 -4.15 -4.88 4.32
C SER A 219 -4.10 -3.70 5.30
N SER A 220 -5.23 -3.36 5.93
CA SER A 220 -5.29 -2.29 6.92
C SER A 220 -4.50 -2.66 8.18
N CYS A 221 -4.69 -3.87 8.72
CA CYS A 221 -3.95 -4.31 9.91
C CYS A 221 -2.44 -4.42 9.64
N SER A 222 -2.03 -5.01 8.52
CA SER A 222 -0.62 -5.15 8.13
C SER A 222 0.05 -3.78 7.98
N SER A 223 -0.59 -2.86 7.24
CA SER A 223 -0.04 -1.53 7.00
C SER A 223 0.02 -0.68 8.26
N CYS A 224 -1.01 -0.72 9.11
CA CYS A 224 -1.04 0.01 10.38
C CYS A 224 0.05 -0.51 11.33
N PHE A 225 0.14 -1.83 11.53
CA PHE A 225 1.15 -2.40 12.42
C PHE A 225 2.58 -2.09 11.95
N THR A 226 2.85 -2.25 10.65
CA THR A 226 4.14 -1.89 10.03
C THR A 226 4.46 -0.41 10.26
N SER A 227 3.48 0.47 10.05
CA SER A 227 3.67 1.92 10.20
C SER A 227 3.94 2.30 11.65
N PHE A 228 3.18 1.74 12.61
CA PHE A 228 3.42 1.97 14.03
C PHE A 228 4.80 1.49 14.46
N TYR A 229 5.24 0.31 14.00
CA TYR A 229 6.57 -0.21 14.28
C TYR A 229 7.67 0.73 13.78
N MET A 230 7.56 1.22 12.55
CA MET A 230 8.52 2.16 11.97
C MET A 230 8.50 3.52 12.68
N MET A 231 7.31 4.06 12.99
CA MET A 231 7.14 5.34 13.67
C MET A 231 7.71 5.32 15.09
N LYS A 232 7.51 4.20 15.80
CA LYS A 232 7.99 4.02 17.18
C LYS A 232 9.44 3.55 17.25
N TRP A 233 10.03 3.07 16.15
CA TRP A 233 11.39 2.52 16.15
C TRP A 233 12.41 3.38 16.89
N LYS A 234 12.49 4.68 16.59
CA LYS A 234 13.46 5.59 17.21
C LYS A 234 13.22 5.88 18.69
N GLU A 235 12.00 5.69 19.18
CA GLU A 235 11.66 5.81 20.60
C GLU A 235 12.24 4.64 21.40
N TYR A 236 12.25 3.44 20.81
CA TYR A 236 12.74 2.21 21.45
C TYR A 236 14.21 1.92 21.16
N PHE A 237 14.69 2.26 19.96
CA PHE A 237 16.07 2.10 19.53
C PHE A 237 16.69 3.44 19.08
N PRO A 238 16.99 4.37 20.00
CA PRO A 238 17.49 5.71 19.64
C PRO A 238 18.80 5.67 18.85
N SER A 239 19.68 4.73 19.17
CA SER A 239 21.01 4.57 18.56
C SER A 239 21.05 3.60 17.39
N LYS A 240 19.98 2.85 17.10
CA LYS A 240 19.93 1.93 15.95
C LYS A 240 19.14 2.58 14.81
N GLU A 241 19.70 2.64 13.62
CA GLU A 241 18.93 2.97 12.43
C GLU A 241 18.10 1.78 11.99
N LEU A 242 16.90 2.06 11.47
CA LEU A 242 16.09 1.04 10.82
C LEU A 242 16.63 0.83 9.40
N VAL A 243 17.45 -0.20 9.21
CA VAL A 243 18.18 -0.45 7.97
C VAL A 243 17.27 -0.97 6.87
N GLN A 244 16.27 -1.77 7.24
CA GLN A 244 15.26 -2.30 6.35
C GLN A 244 13.87 -2.18 6.98
N PRO A 245 12.81 -1.92 6.19
CA PRO A 245 11.46 -1.90 6.73
C PRO A 245 11.09 -3.30 7.25
N PRO A 246 10.38 -3.40 8.39
CA PRO A 246 9.85 -4.67 8.85
C PRO A 246 8.76 -5.13 7.87
N HIS A 247 8.64 -6.45 7.69
CA HIS A 247 7.58 -7.05 6.91
C HIS A 247 6.70 -7.91 7.82
N PHE A 248 5.40 -7.63 7.84
CA PHE A 248 4.45 -8.38 8.65
C PHE A 248 3.41 -9.08 7.76
N GLN A 249 3.32 -10.39 7.90
CA GLN A 249 2.24 -11.18 7.33
C GLN A 249 1.04 -11.16 8.25
N VAL A 250 -0.15 -11.08 7.66
CA VAL A 250 -1.42 -11.07 8.39
C VAL A 250 -2.30 -12.20 7.91
N GLU A 251 -2.85 -12.94 8.87
CA GLU A 251 -3.79 -14.03 8.66
C GLU A 251 -5.07 -13.75 9.43
N VAL A 252 -6.21 -14.08 8.83
CA VAL A 252 -7.52 -13.91 9.46
C VAL A 252 -8.16 -15.28 9.65
N SER A 253 -8.75 -15.50 10.82
CA SER A 253 -9.49 -16.71 11.15
C SER A 253 -10.81 -16.34 11.81
N CYS A 254 -11.87 -17.09 11.54
CA CYS A 254 -13.19 -16.87 12.11
C CYS A 254 -13.59 -18.08 12.95
N TYR A 255 -14.05 -17.82 14.17
CA TYR A 255 -14.50 -18.83 15.10
C TYR A 255 -15.94 -18.56 15.55
N PRO A 256 -16.85 -19.56 15.49
CA PRO A 256 -18.27 -19.35 15.79
C PRO A 256 -18.55 -19.22 17.29
N GLU A 257 -17.65 -19.72 18.15
CA GLU A 257 -17.86 -19.77 19.59
C GLU A 257 -16.69 -19.14 20.37
N PRO A 258 -16.97 -18.40 21.45
CA PRO A 258 -15.94 -17.78 22.26
C PRO A 258 -15.02 -18.81 22.95
N ARG A 259 -15.52 -20.02 23.22
CA ARG A 259 -14.69 -21.10 23.79
C ARG A 259 -13.54 -21.49 22.86
N ILE A 260 -13.79 -21.53 21.56
CA ILE A 260 -12.77 -21.87 20.56
C ILE A 260 -11.70 -20.75 20.49
N VAL A 261 -12.11 -19.49 20.69
CA VAL A 261 -11.16 -18.37 20.82
C VAL A 261 -10.27 -18.54 22.05
N CYS A 262 -10.84 -18.93 23.19
CA CYS A 262 -10.06 -19.23 24.40
C CYS A 262 -9.07 -20.39 24.16
N ASP A 263 -9.50 -21.45 23.48
CA ASP A 263 -8.63 -22.59 23.14
C ASP A 263 -7.49 -22.18 22.20
N TYR A 264 -7.80 -21.33 21.20
CA TYR A 264 -6.79 -20.73 20.33
C TYR A 264 -5.75 -19.96 21.14
N LEU A 265 -6.18 -19.07 22.04
CA LEU A 265 -5.28 -18.26 22.86
C LEU A 265 -4.46 -19.11 23.84
N SER A 266 -5.08 -20.13 24.45
CA SER A 266 -4.40 -21.07 25.34
C SER A 266 -3.31 -21.84 24.59
N ARG A 267 -3.61 -22.32 23.37
CA ARG A 267 -2.62 -22.93 22.49
C ARG A 267 -1.46 -21.97 22.19
N ARG A 268 -1.76 -20.70 21.89
CA ARG A 268 -0.71 -19.70 21.64
C ARG A 268 0.21 -19.53 22.85
N GLN A 269 -0.34 -19.52 24.05
CA GLN A 269 0.42 -19.43 25.28
C GLN A 269 1.26 -20.70 25.55
N SER A 270 0.71 -21.89 25.34
CA SER A 270 1.47 -23.13 25.50
C SER A 270 2.65 -23.22 24.53
N GLU A 271 2.48 -22.74 23.30
CA GLU A 271 3.60 -22.67 22.34
C GLU A 271 4.71 -21.74 22.83
N CYS A 272 4.39 -20.60 23.46
CA CYS A 272 5.37 -19.73 24.11
C CYS A 272 6.15 -20.46 25.23
N GLU A 273 5.47 -21.28 26.03
CA GLU A 273 6.10 -22.05 27.10
C GLU A 273 7.04 -23.16 26.59
N LEU A 274 6.75 -23.74 25.43
CA LEU A 274 7.62 -24.75 24.80
C LEU A 274 8.95 -24.17 24.28
N PHE A 275 9.02 -22.86 24.04
CA PHE A 275 10.25 -22.17 23.67
C PHE A 275 11.11 -21.74 24.87
N LEU A 276 10.64 -21.92 26.10
CA LEU A 276 11.45 -21.71 27.29
C LEU A 276 12.39 -22.92 27.50
N PRO A 277 13.65 -22.72 27.92
CA PRO A 277 14.49 -23.84 28.33
C PRO A 277 13.78 -24.62 29.46
N PRO A 278 13.90 -25.96 29.51
CA PRO A 278 13.26 -26.75 30.54
C PRO A 278 13.61 -26.18 31.91
N LYS A 279 12.60 -25.96 32.75
CA LYS A 279 12.81 -25.54 34.13
C LYS A 279 13.66 -26.62 34.78
N ASP A 280 14.91 -26.30 35.09
CA ASP A 280 15.71 -27.15 35.97
C ASP A 280 14.92 -27.32 37.26
N HIS A 281 14.37 -28.50 37.47
CA HIS A 281 13.83 -28.90 38.74
C HIS A 281 15.02 -28.92 39.72
N ILE A 282 15.19 -27.81 40.44
CA ILE A 282 15.99 -27.77 41.66
C ILE A 282 15.30 -28.73 42.63
N LEU A 283 15.76 -29.98 42.64
CA LEU A 283 15.54 -30.92 43.72
C LEU A 283 16.22 -30.33 44.97
N ASN A 284 15.41 -29.82 45.88
CA ASN A 284 15.75 -29.72 47.30
C ASN A 284 14.91 -30.75 48.05
#